data_AF-A0A8T5G147-F1
#
_entry.id   AF-A0A8T5G147-F1
#
_cell.length_a   1.000
_cell.length_b   1.000
_cell.length_c   1.000
_cell.angle_alpha   90.00
_cell.angle_beta   90.00
_cell.angle_gamma   90.00
#
_symmetry.space_group_name_H-M   'P 1'
#
loop_
_entity.id
_entity.type
_entity.pdbx_description
1 polymer ?
#
loop_
_entity_poly.entity_id
_entity_poly.type
_entity_poly.pdbx_seq_one_letter_code
_entity_poly.pdbx_strand_id
1 'polypeptide(L)'
;MTKDKKSAEEGKVCAMLSYFLIGIIWYFAEEKMKKNKFVAFHVRQALFLIIVSFAGSFALGLVPLIGWTIIPLFNLAIIILAVLGLISAVNGKEKLLPVIGKFAEDILKNI
;
A
#
# COMPACT_ATOMS: atom_id res chain seq x y z
N MET A 1 -15.67 -21.87 -6.27
CA MET A 1 -14.48 -21.04 -5.94
C MET A 1 -14.59 -20.55 -4.51
N THR A 2 -13.49 -20.53 -3.74
CA THR A 2 -13.48 -19.89 -2.41
C THR A 2 -13.75 -18.40 -2.55
N LYS A 3 -14.37 -17.79 -1.54
CA LYS A 3 -14.77 -16.37 -1.55
C LYS A 3 -13.59 -15.43 -1.87
N ASP A 4 -12.39 -15.80 -1.41
CA ASP A 4 -11.17 -15.01 -1.57
C ASP A 4 -10.61 -15.03 -3.01
N LYS A 5 -10.76 -16.15 -3.72
CA LYS A 5 -10.35 -16.24 -5.13
C LYS A 5 -11.24 -15.36 -6.02
N LYS A 6 -12.54 -15.33 -5.74
CA LYS A 6 -13.50 -14.49 -6.47
C LYS A 6 -13.22 -13.00 -6.27
N SER A 7 -12.94 -12.55 -5.04
CA SER A 7 -12.58 -11.14 -4.78
C SER A 7 -11.28 -10.73 -5.47
N ALA A 8 -10.28 -11.63 -5.49
CA ALA A 8 -9.03 -11.37 -6.18
C ALA A 8 -9.22 -11.22 -7.70
N GLU A 9 -10.03 -12.06 -8.32
CA GLU A 9 -10.33 -11.95 -9.77
C GLU A 9 -11.05 -10.65 -10.12
N GLU A 10 -12.10 -10.30 -9.37
CA GLU A 10 -12.91 -9.10 -9.66
C GLU A 10 -12.18 -7.78 -9.38
N GLY A 11 -11.27 -7.78 -8.40
CA GLY A 11 -10.61 -6.57 -7.88
C GLY A 11 -9.15 -6.40 -8.31
N LYS A 12 -8.59 -7.35 -9.07
CA LYS A 12 -7.14 -7.45 -9.31
C LYS A 12 -6.51 -6.15 -9.79
N VAL A 13 -7.12 -5.53 -10.80
CA VAL A 13 -6.61 -4.31 -11.43
C VAL A 13 -6.62 -3.16 -10.43
N CYS A 14 -7.70 -2.98 -9.67
CA CYS A 14 -7.79 -1.93 -8.66
C CYS A 14 -6.75 -2.14 -7.55
N ALA A 15 -6.58 -3.37 -7.07
CA ALA A 15 -5.56 -3.72 -6.08
C ALA A 15 -4.13 -3.46 -6.57
N MET A 16 -3.80 -3.83 -7.81
CA MET A 16 -2.50 -3.51 -8.41
C MET A 16 -2.29 -2.00 -8.53
N LEU A 17 -3.31 -1.30 -9.02
CA LEU A 17 -3.27 0.15 -9.18
C LEU A 17 -3.24 0.90 -7.86
N SER A 18 -3.59 0.28 -6.72
CA SER A 18 -3.59 0.95 -5.40
C SER A 18 -2.19 1.36 -4.93
N TYR A 19 -1.13 0.72 -5.45
CA TYR A 19 0.26 1.16 -5.26
C TYR A 19 0.62 2.40 -6.09
N PHE A 20 -0.35 2.92 -6.84
CA PHE A 20 -0.36 4.21 -7.49
C PHE A 20 -1.59 4.98 -6.98
N LEU A 21 -1.56 6.32 -7.05
CA LEU A 21 -2.67 7.12 -6.53
C LEU A 21 -4.02 6.81 -7.23
N ILE A 22 -3.97 6.39 -8.49
CA ILE A 22 -5.17 6.10 -9.28
C ILE A 22 -6.00 4.94 -8.72
N GLY A 23 -5.39 3.87 -8.21
CA GLY A 23 -6.17 2.75 -7.64
C GLY A 23 -6.79 3.10 -6.30
N ILE A 24 -6.15 3.97 -5.51
CA ILE A 24 -6.72 4.47 -4.24
C ILE A 24 -7.94 5.35 -4.53
N ILE A 25 -7.84 6.26 -5.52
CA ILE A 25 -8.97 7.09 -5.95
C ILE A 25 -10.12 6.20 -6.44
N TRP A 26 -9.82 5.21 -7.29
CA TRP A 26 -10.82 4.27 -7.78
C TRP A 26 -11.51 3.50 -6.64
N TYR A 27 -10.75 3.01 -5.66
CA TYR A 27 -11.31 2.38 -4.47
C TYR A 27 -12.35 3.26 -3.78
N PHE A 28 -12.05 4.53 -3.51
CA PHE A 28 -13.00 5.42 -2.85
C PHE A 28 -14.17 5.86 -3.75
N ALA A 29 -13.97 5.88 -5.07
CA ALA A 29 -14.98 6.29 -6.03
C ALA A 29 -16.03 5.19 -6.32
N GLU A 30 -15.69 3.92 -6.16
CA GLU A 30 -16.58 2.80 -6.50
C GLU A 30 -16.89 1.90 -5.28
N GLU A 31 -18.16 1.87 -4.87
CA GLU A 31 -18.65 1.09 -3.72
C GLU A 31 -18.37 -0.42 -3.84
N LYS A 32 -18.36 -0.96 -5.08
CA LYS A 32 -17.99 -2.35 -5.34
C LYS A 32 -16.53 -2.63 -4.95
N MET A 33 -15.61 -1.70 -5.25
CA MET A 33 -14.20 -1.83 -4.89
C MET A 33 -14.00 -1.68 -3.38
N LYS A 34 -14.75 -0.78 -2.72
CA LYS A 34 -14.77 -0.67 -1.25
C LYS A 34 -15.17 -1.96 -0.55
N LYS A 35 -16.18 -2.66 -1.08
CA LYS A 35 -16.65 -3.94 -0.54
C LYS A 35 -15.76 -5.12 -0.90
N ASN A 36 -14.82 -4.95 -1.82
CA ASN A 36 -13.89 -6.00 -2.21
C ASN A 36 -12.73 -6.08 -1.20
N LYS A 37 -12.72 -7.16 -0.39
CA LYS A 37 -11.72 -7.37 0.67
C LYS A 37 -10.27 -7.36 0.15
N PHE A 38 -10.04 -7.93 -1.03
CA PHE A 38 -8.72 -7.97 -1.66
C PHE A 38 -8.22 -6.59 -2.06
N VAL A 39 -9.11 -5.76 -2.61
CA VAL A 39 -8.79 -4.36 -2.94
C VAL A 39 -8.56 -3.57 -1.66
N ALA A 40 -9.45 -3.68 -0.67
CA ALA A 40 -9.35 -2.97 0.60
C ALA A 40 -8.03 -3.29 1.32
N PHE A 41 -7.59 -4.55 1.31
CA PHE A 41 -6.28 -4.95 1.83
C PHE A 41 -5.14 -4.18 1.15
N HIS A 42 -5.06 -4.24 -0.18
CA HIS A 42 -3.97 -3.59 -0.91
C HIS A 42 -4.01 -2.06 -0.81
N VAL A 43 -5.20 -1.47 -0.73
CA VAL A 43 -5.38 -0.03 -0.48
C VAL A 43 -4.89 0.36 0.91
N ARG A 44 -5.17 -0.42 1.97
CA ARG A 44 -4.60 -0.15 3.30
C ARG A 44 -3.08 -0.20 3.29
N GLN A 45 -2.49 -1.25 2.70
CA GLN A 45 -1.04 -1.39 2.60
C GLN A 45 -0.39 -0.22 1.83
N ALA A 46 -0.95 0.15 0.68
CA ALA A 46 -0.44 1.23 -0.15
C ALA A 46 -0.64 2.62 0.48
N LEU A 47 -1.81 2.90 1.04
CA LEU A 47 -2.11 4.17 1.70
C LEU A 47 -1.21 4.39 2.92
N PHE A 48 -1.01 3.34 3.73
CA PHE A 48 -0.10 3.43 4.87
C PHE A 48 1.36 3.63 4.42
N LEU A 49 1.80 2.95 3.35
CA LEU A 49 3.13 3.16 2.77
C LEU A 49 3.34 4.61 2.29
N ILE A 50 2.31 5.24 1.70
CA ILE A 50 2.34 6.66 1.33
C ILE A 50 2.48 7.53 2.59
N ILE A 51 1.70 7.27 3.64
CA ILE A 51 1.79 8.01 4.91
C ILE A 51 3.19 7.90 5.51
N VAL A 52 3.76 6.69 5.57
CA VAL A 52 5.13 6.45 6.07
C VAL A 52 6.16 7.16 5.21
N SER A 53 6.02 7.12 3.88
CA SER A 53 6.92 7.79 2.95
C SER A 53 6.98 9.30 3.19
N PHE A 54 5.82 9.96 3.28
CA PHE A 54 5.73 11.39 3.55
C PHE A 54 6.24 11.74 4.94
N ALA A 55 5.77 11.04 5.98
CA ALA A 55 6.16 11.32 7.37
C ALA A 55 7.66 11.10 7.60
N GLY A 56 8.23 10.01 7.06
CA GLY A 56 9.65 9.70 7.17
C GLY A 56 10.53 10.69 6.41
N SER A 57 10.17 11.02 5.17
CA SER A 57 10.90 12.03 4.39
C SER A 57 10.87 13.41 5.04
N PHE A 58 9.70 13.80 5.57
CA PHE A 58 9.55 15.07 6.31
C PHE A 58 10.43 15.08 7.55
N ALA A 59 10.36 14.04 8.40
CA ALA A 59 11.14 13.94 9.62
C ALA A 59 12.66 13.95 9.36
N LEU A 60 13.12 13.22 8.35
CA LEU A 60 14.54 13.23 7.94
C LEU A 60 14.96 14.60 7.38
N GLY A 61 14.07 15.28 6.67
CA GLY A 61 14.32 16.62 6.13
C GLY A 61 14.61 17.67 7.20
N LEU A 62 14.07 17.49 8.42
CA LEU A 62 14.31 18.37 9.57
C LEU A 62 15.71 18.22 10.19
N VAL A 63 16.48 17.19 9.81
CA VAL A 63 17.84 16.94 10.32
C VAL A 63 18.85 17.26 9.21
N PRO A 64 19.47 18.46 9.20
CA PRO A 64 20.41 18.85 8.15
C PRO A 64 21.62 17.92 8.08
N LEU A 65 22.22 17.82 6.89
CA LEU A 65 23.38 16.98 6.55
C LEU A 65 23.11 15.47 6.70
N ILE A 66 22.85 14.97 7.91
CA ILE A 66 22.66 13.53 8.19
C ILE A 66 21.34 13.02 7.63
N GLY A 67 20.24 13.73 7.88
CA GLY A 67 18.93 13.30 7.37
C GLY A 67 18.91 13.29 5.83
N TRP A 68 19.52 14.29 5.20
CA TRP A 68 19.56 14.42 3.75
C TRP A 68 20.34 13.30 3.06
N THR A 69 21.42 12.79 3.66
CA THR A 69 22.15 11.65 3.11
C THR A 69 21.41 10.32 3.29
N ILE A 70 20.51 10.21 4.27
CA ILE A 70 19.70 9.01 4.53
C ILE A 70 18.45 8.95 3.64
N ILE A 71 17.86 10.10 3.29
CA ILE A 71 16.62 10.18 2.47
C ILE A 71 16.67 9.30 1.21
N PRO A 72 17.73 9.26 0.39
CA PRO A 72 17.79 8.40 -0.79
C PRO A 72 17.64 6.90 -0.45
N LEU A 73 18.31 6.43 0.61
CA LEU A 73 18.20 5.04 1.07
C LEU A 73 16.81 4.73 1.63
N PHE A 74 16.23 5.67 2.39
CA PHE A 74 14.87 5.55 2.88
C PHE A 74 13.86 5.44 1.73
N ASN A 75 13.95 6.31 0.73
CA ASN A 75 13.08 6.29 -0.44
C ASN A 75 13.26 5.01 -1.27
N LEU A 76 14.48 4.48 -1.37
CA LEU A 76 14.72 3.19 -2.00
C LEU A 76 13.99 2.05 -1.26
N ALA A 77 14.03 2.04 0.08
CA ALA A 77 13.29 1.07 0.88
C ALA A 77 11.77 1.18 0.67
N ILE A 78 11.23 2.40 0.60
CA ILE A 78 9.81 2.65 0.28
C ILE A 78 9.45 2.06 -1.09
N ILE A 79 10.26 2.29 -2.12
CA ILE A 79 10.03 1.76 -3.47
C ILE A 79 10.06 0.23 -3.46
N ILE A 80 11.03 -0.38 -2.76
CA ILE A 80 11.10 -1.85 -2.61
C ILE A 80 9.81 -2.39 -1.98
N LEU A 81 9.33 -1.77 -0.91
CA LEU A 81 8.06 -2.17 -0.28
C LEU A 81 6.87 -2.02 -1.25
N ALA A 82 6.79 -0.92 -2.01
CA ALA A 82 5.74 -0.73 -3.01
C ALA A 82 5.75 -1.84 -4.07
N VAL A 83 6.93 -2.21 -4.58
CA VAL A 83 7.10 -3.29 -5.55
C VAL A 83 6.71 -4.64 -4.96
N LEU A 84 7.11 -4.95 -3.73
CA LEU A 84 6.71 -6.19 -3.05
C LEU A 84 5.19 -6.30 -2.91
N GLY A 85 4.55 -5.18 -2.56
CA GLY A 85 3.11 -5.08 -2.47
C GLY A 85 2.42 -5.30 -3.82
N LEU A 86 2.93 -4.65 -4.87
CA LEU A 86 2.44 -4.80 -6.24
C LEU A 86 2.57 -6.26 -6.73
N ILE A 87 3.72 -6.90 -6.48
CA ILE A 87 3.94 -8.31 -6.81
C ILE A 87 2.93 -9.20 -6.07
N SER A 88 2.61 -8.88 -4.81
CA SER A 88 1.59 -9.62 -4.08
C SER A 88 0.20 -9.47 -4.72
N ALA A 89 -0.17 -8.25 -5.13
CA ALA A 89 -1.43 -7.98 -5.81
C ALA A 89 -1.52 -8.69 -7.18
N VAL A 90 -0.45 -8.67 -7.97
CA VAL A 90 -0.35 -9.40 -9.24
C VAL A 90 -0.54 -10.91 -9.04
N ASN A 91 -0.07 -11.45 -7.93
CA ASN A 91 -0.23 -12.86 -7.59
C ASN A 91 -1.57 -13.20 -6.91
N GLY A 92 -2.45 -12.22 -6.71
CA GLY A 92 -3.74 -12.44 -6.03
C GLY A 92 -3.57 -12.82 -4.55
N LYS A 93 -2.51 -12.35 -3.89
CA LYS A 93 -2.18 -12.70 -2.50
C LYS A 93 -2.26 -11.47 -1.60
N GLU A 94 -2.86 -11.64 -0.43
CA GLU A 94 -2.88 -10.63 0.64
C GLU A 94 -1.66 -10.80 1.56
N LYS A 95 -0.46 -10.57 1.02
CA LYS A 95 0.78 -10.64 1.80
C LYS A 95 1.09 -9.28 2.42
N LEU A 96 1.24 -9.23 3.74
CA LEU A 96 1.65 -8.02 4.46
C LEU A 96 3.00 -7.54 3.96
N LEU A 97 3.13 -6.22 3.81
CA LEU A 97 4.43 -5.60 3.57
C LEU A 97 5.34 -5.84 4.78
N PRO A 98 6.63 -6.17 4.56
CA PRO A 98 7.59 -6.27 5.65
C PRO A 98 7.62 -4.99 6.48
N VAL A 99 7.79 -5.13 7.80
CA VAL A 99 7.91 -4.04 8.79
C VAL A 99 6.63 -3.22 9.00
N ILE A 100 5.99 -2.72 7.94
CA ILE A 100 4.89 -1.76 8.03
C ILE A 100 3.49 -2.39 7.89
N GLY A 101 3.39 -3.59 7.30
CA GLY A 101 2.10 -4.09 6.83
C GLY A 101 1.10 -4.39 7.93
N LYS A 102 1.56 -4.83 9.10
CA LYS A 102 0.68 -5.03 10.27
C LYS A 102 0.06 -3.71 10.74
N PHE A 103 0.85 -2.64 10.80
CA PHE A 103 0.37 -1.33 11.21
C PHE A 103 -0.65 -0.77 10.22
N ALA A 104 -0.46 -1.03 8.91
CA ALA A 104 -1.45 -0.67 7.90
C ALA A 104 -2.81 -1.31 8.17
N GLU A 105 -2.84 -2.60 8.52
CA GLU A 105 -4.11 -3.28 8.88
C GLU A 105 -4.68 -2.73 10.19
N ASP A 106 -3.87 -2.58 11.23
CA ASP A 106 -4.35 -2.17 12.55
C ASP A 106 -4.90 -0.73 12.55
N ILE A 107 -4.22 0.20 11.88
CA ILE A 107 -4.54 1.63 11.85
C ILE A 107 -5.65 1.92 10.84
N LEU A 108 -5.63 1.26 9.68
CA LEU A 108 -6.56 1.54 8.59
C LEU A 108 -7.69 0.50 8.45
N LYS A 109 -7.91 -0.41 9.41
CA LYS A 109 -8.95 -1.46 9.33
C LYS A 109 -10.37 -1.00 8.97
N ASN A 110 -10.69 0.28 9.14
CA ASN A 110 -12.02 0.85 8.93
C ASN A 110 -12.18 1.64 7.61
N ILE A 111 -11.12 1.76 6.79
CA ILE A 111 -11.26 2.39 5.46
C ILE A 111 -11.90 1.44 4.45
#